data_AF-A0A6F9BRX4-F1
#
_entry.id   AF-A0A6F9BRX4-F1
#
_cell.length_a   1.000
_cell.length_b   1.000
_cell.length_c   1.000
_cell.angle_alpha   90.00
_cell.angle_beta   90.00
_cell.angle_gamma   90.00
#
_symmetry.space_group_name_H-M   'P 1'
#
loop_
_entity.id
_entity.type
_entity.pdbx_description
1 polymer ?
#
loop_
_entity_poly.entity_id
_entity_poly.type
_entity_poly.pdbx_seq_one_letter_code
_entity_poly.pdbx_strand_id
1 'polypeptide(L)'
;MSPDAYIQVALQLAFYRCNGRLVSTYESASIRRFHEGRVDNIRSATPEALAFVKAMTDKKASLSAITGMGIDNHLLGLREISRELQMEVPEIFTDETYVASNQFILSTSQVPTTVEMFCCYGPVVPNGYGCCYNPQSDHLLFSVTSFHGSTETCSAVFIRALDEGLVEMRDLCKKSNKPQSNAAAAALKTVEKSQGAGSKPLSTPRENREISHTEEALRCPY
;
A
#
# COMPACT_ATOMS: atom_id res chain seq x y z
N MET A 1 -5.28 -1.48 16.52
CA MET A 1 -4.69 -1.08 15.23
C MET A 1 -5.18 0.33 14.93
N SER A 2 -4.34 1.21 14.36
CA SER A 2 -4.80 2.55 13.94
C SER A 2 -5.80 2.42 12.79
N PRO A 3 -7.00 3.03 12.86
CA PRO A 3 -7.96 3.01 11.74
C PRO A 3 -7.40 3.62 10.46
N ASP A 4 -6.65 4.71 10.59
CA ASP A 4 -6.04 5.43 9.47
C ASP A 4 -5.03 4.55 8.71
N ALA A 5 -4.08 3.95 9.44
CA ALA A 5 -3.11 3.03 8.85
C ALA A 5 -3.77 1.79 8.22
N TYR A 6 -4.87 1.30 8.81
CA TYR A 6 -5.64 0.19 8.23
C TYR A 6 -6.26 0.58 6.88
N ILE A 7 -6.84 1.77 6.80
CA ILE A 7 -7.42 2.31 5.56
C ILE A 7 -6.34 2.56 4.51
N GLN A 8 -5.20 3.13 4.89
CA GLN A 8 -4.08 3.37 3.98
C GLN A 8 -3.56 2.05 3.36
N VAL A 9 -3.42 0.99 4.14
CA VAL A 9 -3.05 -0.34 3.62
C VAL A 9 -4.13 -0.91 2.69
N ALA A 10 -5.41 -0.71 3.00
CA ALA A 10 -6.51 -1.13 2.14
C ALA A 10 -6.52 -0.37 0.80
N LEU A 11 -6.19 0.92 0.80
CA LEU A 11 -6.04 1.74 -0.41
C LEU A 11 -4.88 1.23 -1.28
N GLN A 12 -3.75 0.83 -0.67
CA GLN A 12 -2.65 0.19 -1.41
C GLN A 12 -3.08 -1.14 -2.04
N LEU A 13 -3.85 -1.96 -1.31
CA LEU A 13 -4.37 -3.24 -1.82
C LEU A 13 -5.32 -3.02 -3.01
N ALA A 14 -6.26 -2.08 -2.88
CA ALA A 14 -7.20 -1.73 -3.93
C ALA A 14 -6.47 -1.27 -5.22
N PHE A 15 -5.50 -0.37 -5.08
CA PHE A 15 -4.70 0.10 -6.19
C PHE A 15 -3.91 -1.03 -6.85
N TYR A 16 -3.23 -1.87 -6.04
CA TYR A 16 -2.46 -3.00 -6.56
C TYR A 16 -3.31 -3.99 -7.35
N ARG A 17 -4.55 -4.26 -6.93
CA ARG A 17 -5.49 -5.12 -7.65
C ARG A 17 -5.92 -4.55 -8.99
N CYS A 18 -6.16 -3.24 -9.04
CA CYS A 18 -6.61 -2.57 -10.26
C CYS A 18 -5.48 -2.44 -11.30
N ASN A 19 -4.23 -2.28 -10.84
CA ASN A 19 -3.14 -1.82 -11.70
C ASN A 19 -1.88 -2.70 -11.68
N GLY A 20 -1.82 -3.75 -10.86
CA GLY A 20 -0.71 -4.71 -10.79
C GLY A 20 0.60 -4.18 -10.18
N ARG A 21 0.61 -2.93 -9.69
CA ARG A 21 1.77 -2.24 -9.13
C ARG A 21 1.35 -1.28 -8.04
N LEU A 22 2.28 -0.91 -7.15
CA LEU A 22 2.10 0.26 -6.30
C LEU A 22 2.59 1.52 -7.01
N VAL A 23 2.18 2.67 -6.50
CA VAL A 23 2.50 4.00 -7.02
C VAL A 23 2.87 4.96 -5.91
N SER A 24 3.56 6.04 -6.26
CA SER A 24 3.79 7.13 -5.31
C SER A 24 2.44 7.60 -4.76
N THR A 25 2.26 7.41 -3.46
CA THR A 25 1.03 7.72 -2.74
C THR A 25 1.33 8.85 -1.77
N TYR A 26 0.48 9.87 -1.81
CA TYR A 26 0.51 10.99 -0.89
C TYR A 26 -0.58 10.84 0.17
N GLU A 27 -0.24 11.10 1.41
CA GLU A 27 -1.17 11.26 2.53
C GLU A 27 -0.82 12.52 3.32
N SER A 28 -1.80 13.40 3.54
CA SER A 28 -1.60 14.61 4.33
C SER A 28 -1.33 14.30 5.80
N ALA A 29 -0.16 14.69 6.31
CA ALA A 29 0.19 14.59 7.72
C ALA A 29 0.25 15.98 8.37
N SER A 30 -0.54 16.22 9.41
CA SER A 30 -0.50 17.53 10.07
C SER A 30 0.79 17.74 10.87
N ILE A 31 1.48 18.84 10.61
CA ILE A 31 2.67 19.29 11.36
C ILE A 31 2.37 20.50 12.24
N ARG A 32 1.10 20.71 12.61
CA ARG A 32 0.63 21.84 13.45
C ARG A 32 1.20 21.90 14.87
N ARG A 33 2.05 20.93 15.24
CA ARG A 33 2.84 20.98 16.48
C ARG A 33 3.97 22.02 16.39
N PHE A 34 4.38 22.41 15.19
CA PHE A 34 5.39 23.45 14.95
C PHE A 34 4.72 24.79 14.63
N HIS A 35 5.41 25.89 14.94
CA HIS A 35 4.95 27.23 14.58
C HIS A 35 4.77 27.32 13.05
N GLU A 36 3.63 27.85 12.60
CA GLU A 36 3.23 27.91 11.18
C GLU A 36 3.10 26.55 10.46
N GLY A 37 3.16 25.44 11.20
CA GLY A 37 3.09 24.09 10.65
C GLY A 37 1.77 23.85 9.91
N ARG A 38 1.89 23.48 8.62
CA ARG A 38 0.77 23.10 7.76
C ARG A 38 0.65 21.58 7.68
N VAL A 39 1.19 20.99 6.61
CA VAL A 39 1.15 19.55 6.32
C VAL A 39 2.52 19.08 5.80
N ASP A 40 2.84 17.82 6.06
CA ASP A 40 3.89 17.04 5.41
C ASP A 40 3.24 15.84 4.68
N ASN A 41 4.06 15.03 4.00
CA ASN A 41 3.63 13.83 3.30
C ASN A 41 3.94 12.56 4.09
N ILE A 42 2.94 11.68 4.27
CA ILE A 42 3.15 10.26 4.57
C ILE A 42 3.13 9.48 3.25
N ARG A 43 4.24 8.80 2.94
CA ARG A 43 4.35 7.93 1.76
C ARG A 43 3.82 6.53 2.09
N SER A 44 2.53 6.31 1.81
CA SER A 44 1.84 5.05 2.15
C SER A 44 2.28 3.83 1.32
N ALA A 45 2.90 4.05 0.16
CA ALA A 45 3.42 2.99 -0.71
C ALA A 45 4.79 2.49 -0.22
N THR A 46 4.80 1.83 0.94
CA THR A 46 6.02 1.30 1.55
C THR A 46 6.37 -0.11 1.05
N PRO A 47 7.60 -0.61 1.27
CA PRO A 47 7.96 -1.99 0.93
C PRO A 47 7.08 -3.04 1.62
N GLU A 48 6.54 -2.74 2.80
CA GLU A 48 5.69 -3.62 3.60
C GLU A 48 4.28 -3.65 3.06
N ALA A 49 3.77 -2.49 2.64
CA ALA A 49 2.53 -2.42 1.89
C ALA A 49 2.69 -3.26 0.61
N LEU A 50 3.80 -3.13 -0.12
CA LEU A 50 4.06 -3.94 -1.31
C LEU A 50 4.10 -5.45 -1.00
N ALA A 51 4.81 -5.85 0.05
CA ALA A 51 4.88 -7.25 0.47
C ALA A 51 3.51 -7.79 0.88
N PHE A 52 2.73 -7.01 1.64
CA PHE A 52 1.39 -7.35 2.08
C PHE A 52 0.42 -7.49 0.90
N VAL A 53 0.37 -6.51 -0.01
CA VAL A 53 -0.57 -6.55 -1.15
C VAL A 53 -0.21 -7.67 -2.11
N LYS A 54 1.08 -7.95 -2.31
CA LYS A 54 1.53 -9.13 -3.05
C LYS A 54 1.08 -10.42 -2.36
N ALA A 55 1.25 -10.56 -1.05
CA ALA A 55 0.79 -11.74 -0.32
C ALA A 55 -0.75 -11.91 -0.32
N MET A 56 -1.50 -10.81 -0.35
CA MET A 56 -2.96 -10.81 -0.44
C MET A 56 -3.48 -11.09 -1.86
N THR A 57 -2.64 -10.93 -2.89
CA THR A 57 -3.01 -11.15 -4.30
C THR A 57 -2.35 -12.39 -4.91
N ASP A 58 -1.31 -12.93 -4.28
CA ASP A 58 -0.48 -14.01 -4.79
C ASP A 58 -0.29 -15.12 -3.75
N LYS A 59 -0.38 -16.40 -4.12
CA LYS A 59 -0.38 -17.54 -3.18
C LYS A 59 0.98 -17.81 -2.49
N LYS A 60 2.01 -17.04 -2.81
CA LYS A 60 3.38 -17.22 -2.28
C LYS A 60 4.12 -15.88 -2.21
N ALA A 61 4.04 -15.14 -1.09
CA ALA A 61 5.01 -14.06 -0.86
C ALA A 61 5.25 -13.70 0.61
N SER A 62 6.50 -13.30 0.86
CA SER A 62 7.25 -13.08 2.10
C SER A 62 7.41 -11.57 2.44
N LEU A 63 7.72 -11.24 3.71
CA LEU A 63 7.59 -9.94 4.41
C LEU A 63 8.93 -9.21 4.76
N SER A 64 8.94 -7.85 4.75
CA SER A 64 9.74 -6.88 5.60
C SER A 64 9.54 -5.40 5.13
N ALA A 65 9.90 -4.26 5.81
CA ALA A 65 9.74 -3.66 7.18
C ALA A 65 9.92 -2.07 7.20
N ILE A 66 9.08 -1.27 7.94
CA ILE A 66 8.97 0.24 8.01
C ILE A 66 9.95 0.94 8.99
N THR A 67 10.36 2.22 8.71
CA THR A 67 10.63 3.27 9.74
C THR A 67 10.21 4.69 9.32
N GLY A 68 9.29 5.33 10.06
CA GLY A 68 8.64 6.61 9.72
C GLY A 68 9.43 7.91 9.96
N MET A 69 10.33 8.25 9.04
CA MET A 69 11.00 9.57 8.93
C MET A 69 10.76 10.13 7.52
N GLY A 70 9.62 10.80 7.30
CA GLY A 70 9.26 11.34 5.98
C GLY A 70 10.31 12.33 5.45
N ILE A 71 10.52 12.37 4.13
CA ILE A 71 11.64 13.08 3.50
C ILE A 71 11.22 14.27 2.62
N ASP A 72 9.93 14.40 2.30
CA ASP A 72 9.42 15.28 1.25
C ASP A 72 9.67 16.76 1.53
N ASN A 73 9.26 17.25 2.71
CA ASN A 73 9.50 18.65 3.10
C ASN A 73 10.99 18.98 3.19
N HIS A 74 11.82 18.04 3.63
CA HIS A 74 13.28 18.24 3.70
C HIS A 74 13.86 18.36 2.29
N LEU A 75 13.52 17.45 1.37
CA LEU A 75 13.98 17.51 -0.02
C LEU A 75 13.44 18.74 -0.75
N LEU A 76 12.20 19.16 -0.48
CA LEU A 76 11.65 20.41 -1.00
C LEU A 76 12.43 21.63 -0.51
N GLY A 77 12.70 21.71 0.79
CA GLY A 77 13.48 22.81 1.38
C GLY A 77 14.88 22.91 0.78
N LEU A 78 15.58 21.78 0.64
CA LEU A 78 16.90 21.73 -0.01
C LEU A 78 16.85 22.20 -1.47
N ARG A 79 15.80 21.80 -2.22
CA ARG A 79 15.61 22.24 -3.60
C ARG A 79 15.38 23.75 -3.69
N GLU A 80 14.50 24.31 -2.88
CA GLU A 80 14.20 25.75 -2.92
C GLU A 80 15.38 26.60 -2.43
N ILE A 81 16.14 26.15 -1.42
CA ILE A 81 17.38 26.83 -0.99
C ILE A 81 18.40 26.88 -2.14
N SER A 82 18.59 25.78 -2.88
CA SER A 82 19.53 25.78 -4.03
C SER A 82 19.13 26.81 -5.09
N ARG A 83 17.81 26.99 -5.32
CA ARG A 83 17.27 27.98 -6.24
C ARG A 83 17.44 29.41 -5.71
N GLU A 84 17.17 29.64 -4.42
CA GLU A 84 17.35 30.94 -3.76
C GLU A 84 18.81 31.40 -3.81
N LEU A 85 19.74 30.48 -3.58
CA LEU A 85 21.18 30.71 -3.67
C LEU A 85 21.70 30.79 -5.12
N GLN A 86 20.82 30.69 -6.13
CA GLN A 86 21.16 30.71 -7.56
C GLN A 86 22.23 29.67 -7.94
N MET A 87 22.24 28.54 -7.24
CA MET A 87 23.11 27.42 -7.55
C MET A 87 22.56 26.68 -8.78
N GLU A 88 23.44 25.97 -9.48
CA GLU A 88 22.99 24.94 -10.40
C GLU A 88 22.15 23.91 -9.64
N VAL A 89 21.00 23.51 -10.21
CA VAL A 89 20.09 22.58 -9.56
C VAL A 89 20.83 21.26 -9.32
N PRO A 90 20.95 20.79 -8.07
CA PRO A 90 21.60 19.52 -7.79
C PRO A 90 20.97 18.36 -8.57
N GLU A 91 21.82 17.47 -9.09
CA GLU A 91 21.43 16.36 -9.99
C GLU A 91 20.31 15.49 -9.41
N ILE A 92 20.28 15.28 -8.09
CA ILE A 92 19.22 14.53 -7.39
C ILE A 92 17.81 15.08 -7.65
N PHE A 93 17.66 16.38 -7.91
CA PHE A 93 16.35 17.00 -8.17
C PHE A 93 15.95 17.00 -9.65
N THR A 94 16.87 16.67 -10.54
CA THR A 94 16.63 16.45 -11.97
C THR A 94 16.50 14.98 -12.33
N ASP A 95 16.93 14.08 -11.44
CA ASP A 95 16.82 12.63 -11.61
C ASP A 95 15.36 12.19 -11.82
N GLU A 96 15.15 11.29 -12.79
CA GLU A 96 13.82 10.79 -13.13
C GLU A 96 13.11 10.13 -11.94
N THR A 97 13.86 9.54 -11.01
CA THR A 97 13.36 8.94 -9.77
C THR A 97 12.77 9.99 -8.85
N TYR A 98 13.42 11.14 -8.70
CA TYR A 98 12.88 12.24 -7.88
C TYR A 98 11.62 12.81 -8.52
N VAL A 99 11.62 13.02 -9.85
CA VAL A 99 10.44 13.48 -10.58
C VAL A 99 9.27 12.50 -10.41
N ALA A 100 9.51 11.20 -10.66
CA ALA A 100 8.51 10.16 -10.50
C ALA A 100 8.01 10.03 -9.05
N SER A 101 8.89 10.21 -8.06
CA SER A 101 8.51 10.15 -6.64
C SER A 101 7.54 11.25 -6.24
N ASN A 102 7.50 12.37 -6.98
CA ASN A 102 6.60 13.50 -6.75
C ASN A 102 5.37 13.49 -7.67
N GLN A 103 5.22 12.46 -8.52
CA GLN A 103 3.99 12.21 -9.28
C GLN A 103 3.05 11.33 -8.46
N PHE A 104 2.24 11.97 -7.61
CA PHE A 104 1.30 11.29 -6.73
C PHE A 104 0.07 10.78 -7.49
N ILE A 105 0.19 9.59 -8.07
CA ILE A 105 -0.90 8.90 -8.79
C ILE A 105 -2.06 8.59 -7.83
N LEU A 106 -1.79 8.35 -6.55
CA LEU A 106 -2.83 8.23 -5.52
C LEU A 106 -2.64 9.33 -4.47
N SER A 107 -3.58 10.27 -4.41
CA SER A 107 -3.55 11.38 -3.45
C SER A 107 -4.68 11.26 -2.44
N THR A 108 -4.33 11.12 -1.16
CA THR A 108 -5.25 10.72 -0.09
C THR A 108 -5.21 11.68 1.10
N SER A 109 -6.31 11.76 1.84
CA SER A 109 -6.37 12.48 3.11
C SER A 109 -7.53 12.00 3.97
N GLN A 110 -7.26 11.91 5.28
CA GLN A 110 -8.29 11.71 6.27
C GLN A 110 -8.87 13.07 6.69
N VAL A 111 -10.19 13.21 6.58
CA VAL A 111 -10.92 14.39 7.09
C VAL A 111 -12.01 13.93 8.05
N PRO A 112 -11.69 13.72 9.33
CA PRO A 112 -12.67 13.28 10.31
C PRO A 112 -13.63 14.43 10.63
N THR A 113 -14.93 14.16 10.59
CA THR A 113 -15.99 15.10 11.00
C THR A 113 -16.91 14.44 12.03
N THR A 114 -17.56 15.24 12.87
CA THR A 114 -18.55 14.77 13.86
C THR A 114 -20.00 14.94 13.39
N VAL A 115 -20.19 15.52 12.21
CA VAL A 115 -21.48 15.77 11.57
C VAL A 115 -21.53 15.01 10.24
N GLU A 116 -22.73 14.77 9.72
CA GLU A 116 -22.96 14.07 8.46
C GLU A 116 -22.49 14.90 7.24
N MET A 117 -21.17 15.00 7.09
CA MET A 117 -20.48 15.76 6.05
C MET A 117 -19.29 14.95 5.54
N PHE A 118 -19.02 15.07 4.26
CA PHE A 118 -17.84 14.51 3.61
C PHE A 118 -17.05 15.62 2.89
N CYS A 119 -15.76 15.37 2.69
CA CYS A 119 -14.92 16.19 1.83
C CYS A 119 -14.54 15.39 0.59
N CYS A 120 -14.22 16.10 -0.49
CA CYS A 120 -13.82 15.53 -1.76
C CYS A 120 -12.91 16.49 -2.52
N TYR A 121 -12.05 15.94 -3.37
CA TYR A 121 -11.17 16.70 -4.27
C TYR A 121 -10.81 15.84 -5.48
N GLY A 122 -10.37 16.48 -6.56
CA GLY A 122 -9.92 15.80 -7.78
C GLY A 122 -8.51 15.21 -7.66
N PRO A 123 -8.09 14.36 -8.61
CA PRO A 123 -6.71 13.88 -8.69
C PRO A 123 -5.71 15.03 -8.91
N VAL A 124 -4.46 14.83 -8.47
CA VAL A 124 -3.38 15.81 -8.65
C VAL A 124 -2.53 15.56 -9.90
N VAL A 125 -2.75 14.44 -10.59
CA VAL A 125 -2.14 14.09 -11.88
C VAL A 125 -3.20 13.50 -12.83
N PRO A 126 -3.05 13.66 -14.16
CA PRO A 126 -4.07 13.22 -15.14
C PRO A 126 -4.41 11.72 -15.11
N ASN A 127 -3.46 10.87 -14.74
CA ASN A 127 -3.62 9.42 -14.63
C ASN A 127 -3.80 8.93 -13.18
N GLY A 128 -4.29 9.80 -12.28
CA GLY A 128 -4.37 9.52 -10.86
C GLY A 128 -5.78 9.47 -10.28
N TYR A 129 -5.83 9.23 -8.97
CA TYR A 129 -7.01 9.25 -8.13
C TYR A 129 -6.87 10.30 -7.02
N GLY A 130 -7.98 10.97 -6.69
CA GLY A 130 -8.16 11.67 -5.42
C GLY A 130 -9.02 10.80 -4.49
N CYS A 131 -8.59 10.58 -3.24
CA CYS A 131 -9.33 9.75 -2.29
C CYS A 131 -9.38 10.39 -0.90
N CYS A 132 -10.49 11.04 -0.57
CA CYS A 132 -10.76 11.55 0.77
C CYS A 132 -11.55 10.50 1.56
N TYR A 133 -11.23 10.33 2.85
CA TYR A 133 -11.99 9.43 3.71
C TYR A 133 -12.27 10.02 5.10
N ASN A 134 -13.39 9.59 5.67
CA ASN A 134 -13.87 10.01 6.98
C ASN A 134 -14.30 8.77 7.78
N PRO A 135 -13.43 8.26 8.66
CA PRO A 135 -13.75 7.13 9.53
C PRO A 135 -14.73 7.54 10.62
N GLN A 136 -15.87 6.83 10.70
CA GLN A 136 -16.86 6.98 11.77
C GLN A 136 -16.83 5.75 12.69
N SER A 137 -17.62 5.76 13.77
CA SER A 137 -17.59 4.67 14.76
C SER A 137 -18.07 3.32 14.22
N ASP A 138 -18.97 3.32 13.25
CA ASP A 138 -19.64 2.12 12.71
C ASP A 138 -19.55 1.99 11.18
N HIS A 139 -19.09 3.03 10.49
CA HIS A 139 -18.94 3.02 9.04
C HIS A 139 -17.73 3.86 8.57
N LEU A 140 -17.37 3.71 7.30
CA LEU A 140 -16.33 4.50 6.64
C LEU A 140 -16.96 5.23 5.46
N LEU A 141 -16.73 6.54 5.35
CA LEU A 141 -17.11 7.31 4.18
C LEU A 141 -15.88 7.50 3.29
N PHE A 142 -16.02 7.20 2.00
CA PHE A 142 -14.99 7.42 0.98
C PHE A 142 -15.53 8.30 -0.14
N SER A 143 -14.71 9.27 -0.57
CA SER A 143 -14.92 10.00 -1.81
C SER A 143 -13.72 9.75 -2.73
N VAL A 144 -13.95 8.98 -3.80
CA VAL A 144 -12.94 8.62 -4.80
C VAL A 144 -13.25 9.36 -6.10
N THR A 145 -12.25 10.02 -6.65
CA THR A 145 -12.34 10.77 -7.91
C THR A 145 -11.24 10.31 -8.87
N SER A 146 -11.53 10.36 -10.17
CA SER A 146 -10.60 10.10 -11.26
C SER A 146 -11.02 10.90 -12.49
N PHE A 147 -10.12 11.07 -13.46
CA PHE A 147 -10.46 11.76 -14.72
C PHE A 147 -11.02 10.78 -15.75
N HIS A 148 -12.23 11.06 -16.27
CA HIS A 148 -12.87 10.26 -17.32
C HIS A 148 -12.02 10.09 -18.59
N GLY A 149 -11.15 11.07 -18.88
CA GLY A 149 -10.26 11.03 -20.06
C GLY A 149 -9.06 10.09 -19.91
N SER A 150 -8.82 9.53 -18.73
CA SER A 150 -7.72 8.58 -18.51
C SER A 150 -8.20 7.14 -18.69
N THR A 151 -7.57 6.41 -19.59
CA THR A 151 -7.81 4.97 -19.79
C THR A 151 -7.19 4.09 -18.70
N GLU A 152 -6.37 4.66 -17.82
CA GLU A 152 -5.71 3.96 -16.71
C GLU A 152 -6.52 3.99 -15.41
N THR A 153 -7.56 4.82 -15.33
CA THR A 153 -8.30 5.08 -14.09
C THR A 153 -9.80 4.87 -14.23
N CYS A 154 -10.43 4.33 -13.18
CA CYS A 154 -11.88 4.22 -13.08
C CYS A 154 -12.31 4.23 -11.61
N SER A 155 -12.93 5.31 -11.15
CA SER A 155 -13.37 5.45 -9.75
C SER A 155 -14.30 4.33 -9.29
N ALA A 156 -15.19 3.85 -10.17
CA ALA A 156 -16.11 2.76 -9.83
C ALA A 156 -15.40 1.41 -9.62
N VAL A 157 -14.43 1.08 -10.47
CA VAL A 157 -13.60 -0.13 -10.31
C VAL A 157 -12.76 -0.02 -9.04
N PHE A 158 -12.17 1.14 -8.79
CA PHE A 158 -11.36 1.37 -7.60
C PHE A 158 -12.16 1.22 -6.30
N ILE A 159 -13.37 1.79 -6.23
CA ILE A 159 -14.25 1.65 -5.07
C ILE A 159 -14.60 0.19 -4.81
N ARG A 160 -14.91 -0.59 -5.85
CA ARG A 160 -15.21 -2.02 -5.69
C ARG A 160 -14.01 -2.79 -5.13
N ALA A 161 -12.82 -2.55 -5.68
CA ALA A 161 -11.60 -3.18 -5.19
C ALA A 161 -11.28 -2.79 -3.73
N LEU A 162 -11.59 -1.55 -3.33
CA LEU A 162 -11.42 -1.05 -1.96
C LEU A 162 -12.38 -1.72 -0.98
N ASP A 163 -13.66 -1.81 -1.34
CA ASP A 163 -14.68 -2.47 -0.51
C ASP A 163 -14.33 -3.96 -0.28
N GLU A 164 -14.00 -4.67 -1.36
CA GLU A 164 -13.53 -6.06 -1.29
C GLU A 164 -12.26 -6.20 -0.43
N GLY A 165 -11.28 -5.31 -0.62
CA GLY A 165 -10.04 -5.30 0.15
C GLY A 165 -10.25 -5.08 1.66
N LEU A 166 -11.12 -4.14 2.03
CA LEU A 166 -11.48 -3.87 3.43
C LEU A 166 -12.16 -5.09 4.08
N VAL A 167 -13.09 -5.73 3.36
CA VAL A 167 -13.78 -6.94 3.82
C VAL A 167 -12.80 -8.09 4.05
N GLU A 168 -11.86 -8.31 3.12
CA GLU A 168 -10.87 -9.37 3.24
C GLU A 168 -9.87 -9.12 4.36
N MET A 169 -9.37 -7.90 4.51
CA MET A 169 -8.50 -7.50 5.62
C MET A 169 -9.20 -7.73 6.96
N ARG A 170 -10.49 -7.40 7.06
CA ARG A 170 -11.30 -7.63 8.27
C ARG A 170 -11.39 -9.13 8.57
N ASP A 171 -11.65 -9.94 7.55
CA ASP A 171 -11.79 -11.39 7.71
C ASP A 171 -10.46 -12.06 8.07
N LEU A 172 -9.34 -11.56 7.54
CA LEU A 172 -7.99 -11.97 7.94
C LEU A 172 -7.74 -11.67 9.43
N CYS A 173 -8.03 -10.46 9.90
CA CYS A 173 -7.90 -10.11 11.32
C CYS A 173 -8.78 -10.98 12.22
N LYS A 174 -10.03 -11.26 11.82
CA LYS A 174 -10.95 -12.13 12.56
C LYS A 174 -10.46 -13.58 12.66
N LYS A 175 -9.86 -14.12 11.60
CA LYS A 175 -9.30 -15.48 11.59
C LYS A 175 -8.11 -15.59 12.54
N SER A 176 -7.20 -14.63 12.51
CA SER A 176 -5.98 -14.63 13.36
C SER A 176 -6.27 -14.40 14.84
N ASN A 177 -7.39 -13.74 15.17
CA ASN A 177 -7.79 -13.47 16.56
C ASN A 177 -8.62 -14.58 17.21
N LYS A 178 -8.87 -15.71 16.52
CA LYS A 178 -9.42 -16.89 17.19
C LYS A 178 -8.36 -17.45 18.13
N PRO A 179 -8.68 -17.76 19.41
CA PRO A 179 -7.74 -18.47 20.26
C PRO A 179 -7.36 -19.77 19.55
N GLN A 180 -6.07 -19.96 19.28
CA GLN A 180 -5.59 -21.21 18.70
C GLN A 180 -6.09 -22.35 19.59
N SER A 181 -6.99 -23.18 19.08
CA SER A 181 -7.31 -24.43 19.75
C SER A 181 -6.00 -25.20 19.92
N ASN A 182 -5.74 -25.74 21.12
CA ASN A 182 -4.51 -26.41 21.56
C ASN A 182 -4.00 -27.57 20.65
N ALA A 183 -4.60 -27.82 19.49
CA ALA A 183 -4.16 -28.78 18.48
C ALA A 183 -2.84 -28.37 17.79
N ALA A 184 -2.59 -27.07 17.55
CA ALA A 184 -1.37 -26.61 16.87
C ALA A 184 -0.11 -26.79 17.73
N ALA A 185 -0.24 -26.68 19.05
CA ALA A 185 0.86 -26.92 20.00
C ALA A 185 1.28 -28.40 20.10
N ALA A 186 0.40 -29.33 19.71
CA ALA A 186 0.71 -30.76 19.67
C ALA A 186 1.52 -31.15 18.42
N ALA A 187 1.33 -30.44 17.31
CA ALA A 187 2.06 -30.70 16.07
C ALA A 187 3.55 -30.32 16.17
N LEU A 188 3.89 -29.22 16.85
CA LEU A 188 5.30 -28.84 17.07
C LEU A 188 6.05 -29.80 18.01
N LYS A 189 5.38 -30.40 19.01
CA LYS A 189 6.03 -31.36 19.93
C LYS A 189 6.32 -32.73 19.31
N THR A 190 5.72 -33.05 18.17
CA THR A 190 5.92 -34.34 17.52
C THR A 190 7.18 -34.35 16.63
N VAL A 191 7.61 -33.17 16.15
CA VAL A 191 8.80 -33.03 15.29
C VAL A 191 10.11 -33.10 16.11
N GLU A 192 10.12 -32.62 17.36
CA GLU A 192 11.32 -32.66 18.22
C GLU A 192 11.65 -34.07 18.76
N LYS A 193 10.69 -35.01 18.75
CA LYS A 193 10.94 -36.38 19.24
C LYS A 193 11.49 -37.34 18.17
N SER A 194 11.48 -36.98 16.88
CA SER A 194 11.91 -37.87 15.81
C SER A 194 13.32 -37.61 15.26
N GLN A 195 14.05 -36.59 15.73
CA GLN A 195 15.41 -36.27 15.24
C GLN A 195 16.54 -36.71 16.18
N GLY A 196 16.32 -37.77 16.96
CA GLY A 196 17.32 -38.36 17.86
C GLY A 196 17.74 -39.79 17.47
N ALA A 197 18.13 -40.05 16.21
CA ALA A 197 18.84 -41.29 15.84
C ALA A 197 19.57 -41.21 14.49
N GLY A 198 20.91 -41.12 14.52
CA GLY A 198 21.87 -41.86 13.67
C GLY A 198 21.89 -41.74 12.14
N SER A 199 22.82 -40.92 11.63
CA SER A 199 23.78 -41.13 10.50
C SER A 199 23.43 -41.95 9.23
N LYS A 200 23.51 -41.30 8.04
CA LYS A 200 24.50 -41.53 6.93
C LYS A 200 24.09 -40.72 5.67
N PRO A 201 25.05 -40.26 4.81
CA PRO A 201 24.73 -39.48 3.61
C PRO A 201 24.44 -40.38 2.41
N LEU A 202 23.40 -40.08 1.63
CA LEU A 202 23.15 -40.73 0.34
C LEU A 202 22.68 -39.72 -0.71
N SER A 203 23.16 -39.96 -1.93
CA SER A 203 23.24 -39.15 -3.14
C SER A 203 21.92 -38.66 -3.76
N THR A 204 22.04 -37.59 -4.53
CA THR A 204 21.05 -37.00 -5.45
C THR A 204 20.53 -37.99 -6.51
N PRO A 205 19.30 -37.77 -7.00
CA PRO A 205 19.14 -37.59 -8.45
C PRO A 205 18.26 -36.38 -8.82
N ARG A 206 18.59 -35.82 -9.99
CA ARG A 206 17.85 -34.78 -10.72
C ARG A 206 16.52 -35.32 -11.24
N GLU A 207 15.47 -34.51 -11.22
CA GLU A 207 14.32 -34.70 -12.11
C GLU A 207 13.79 -33.35 -12.58
N ASN A 208 13.79 -33.18 -13.90
CA ASN A 208 13.23 -32.05 -14.65
C ASN A 208 11.71 -32.15 -14.64
N ARG A 209 11.01 -31.03 -14.38
CA ARG A 209 9.64 -30.83 -14.88
C ARG A 209 9.45 -29.39 -15.34
N GLU A 210 9.36 -29.27 -16.66
CA GLU A 210 8.77 -28.13 -17.38
C GLU A 210 7.30 -27.97 -16.96
N ILE A 211 6.85 -26.73 -16.76
CA ILE A 211 5.42 -26.39 -16.79
C ILE A 211 5.26 -25.11 -17.59
N SER A 212 4.49 -25.25 -18.66
CA SER A 212 4.13 -24.29 -19.70
C SER A 212 3.21 -23.17 -19.20
N HIS A 213 3.42 -21.97 -19.74
CA HIS A 213 2.56 -20.80 -19.63
C HIS A 213 1.26 -20.95 -20.43
N THR A 214 0.16 -20.44 -19.88
CA THR A 214 -0.97 -19.88 -20.65
C THR A 214 -1.52 -18.67 -19.92
N GLU A 215 -1.29 -17.48 -20.49
CA GLU A 215 -1.98 -16.22 -20.17
C GLU A 215 -3.38 -16.24 -20.77
N GLU A 216 -4.39 -15.78 -20.03
CA GLU A 216 -5.69 -15.41 -20.60
C GLU A 216 -6.08 -14.03 -20.08
N ALA A 217 -6.01 -13.05 -20.97
CA ALA A 217 -6.30 -11.64 -20.71
C ALA A 217 -7.82 -11.40 -20.79
N LEU A 218 -8.42 -10.99 -19.67
CA LEU A 218 -9.80 -10.48 -19.62
C LEU A 218 -9.81 -8.97 -19.92
N ARG A 219 -10.25 -8.60 -21.14
CA ARG A 219 -10.68 -7.24 -21.48
C ARG A 219 -12.18 -7.10 -21.21
N CYS A 220 -12.60 -6.01 -20.55
CA CYS A 220 -14.01 -5.61 -20.48
C CYS A 220 -14.36 -4.62 -21.62
N PRO A 221 -15.59 -4.66 -22.16
CA PRO A 221 -16.06 -3.76 -23.19
C PRO A 221 -16.60 -2.44 -22.62
N TYR A 222 -16.29 -1.37 -23.36
CA TYR A 222 -16.86 0.00 -23.45
C TYR A 222 -17.68 0.55 -22.27
#